data_AF-A0A9X9F2G9-F1
#
_entry.id   AF-A0A9X9F2G9-F1
#
_cell.length_a   1.000
_cell.length_b   1.000
_cell.length_c   1.000
_cell.angle_alpha   90.00
_cell.angle_beta   90.00
_cell.angle_gamma   90.00
#
_symmetry.space_group_name_H-M   'P 1'
#
loop_
_entity.id
_entity.type
_entity.pdbx_description
1 polymer ?
#
loop_
_entity_poly.entity_id
_entity_poly.type
_entity_poly.pdbx_seq_one_letter_code
_entity_poly.pdbx_strand_id
1 'polypeptide(L)'
;VRTGMERETEYLMGEHFSFIVSENEKALLKYEEELASPLSISEVVEKKEELTEAKNREASKESYVRNEFIKGLQAILDNAYLMPFEMRELANAYLETKLTKFKVGLLFAKGKTEQEKQRRVEAFYSALQKTVETQLDFHVKEFIVAFLKEEGLFTEEIGKDIYGLEIAFGSEMLAEVIKQGAGFTGDYLLLYTADVANELKKRYFIKAQQIFDKSAVVLKQKV
;
A
#
# COMPACT_ATOMS: atom_id res chain seq x y z
N VAL A 1 -43.84 59.20 62.26
CA VAL A 1 -42.54 59.26 61.54
C VAL A 1 -41.96 57.86 61.32
N ARG A 2 -41.76 57.02 62.37
CA ARG A 2 -41.29 55.63 62.21
C ARG A 2 -42.08 54.77 61.21
N THR A 3 -43.41 54.78 61.30
CA THR A 3 -44.31 54.00 60.42
C THR A 3 -44.33 54.46 58.96
N GLY A 4 -43.90 55.69 58.68
CA GLY A 4 -43.76 56.21 57.32
C GLY A 4 -42.42 55.76 56.71
N MET A 5 -41.34 55.88 57.48
CA MET A 5 -40.03 55.36 57.08
C MET A 5 -40.06 53.85 56.85
N GLU A 6 -40.74 53.07 57.69
CA GLU A 6 -40.87 51.61 57.52
C GLU A 6 -41.56 51.26 56.19
N ARG A 7 -42.68 51.90 55.86
CA ARG A 7 -43.38 51.70 54.58
C ARG A 7 -42.57 52.12 53.38
N GLU A 8 -41.83 53.22 53.49
CA GLU A 8 -40.96 53.72 52.42
C GLU A 8 -39.75 52.81 52.23
N THR A 9 -39.23 52.23 53.32
CA THR A 9 -38.17 51.21 53.27
C THR A 9 -38.68 49.92 52.63
N GLU A 10 -39.88 49.46 52.99
CA GLU A 10 -40.53 48.29 52.37
C GLU A 10 -40.79 48.51 50.87
N TYR A 11 -41.25 49.71 50.49
CA TYR A 11 -41.47 50.07 49.10
C TYR A 11 -40.15 50.07 48.30
N LEU A 12 -39.12 50.75 48.81
CA LEU A 12 -37.80 50.81 48.15
C LEU A 12 -37.14 49.43 48.07
N MET A 13 -37.31 48.58 49.09
CA MET A 13 -36.86 47.20 49.04
C MET A 13 -37.61 46.39 47.98
N GLY A 14 -38.93 46.59 47.84
CA GLY A 14 -39.74 45.94 46.81
C GLY A 14 -39.33 46.35 45.39
N GLU A 15 -39.09 47.64 45.17
CA GLU A 15 -38.58 48.14 43.87
C GLU A 15 -37.17 47.63 43.58
N HIS A 16 -36.28 47.62 44.58
CA HIS A 16 -34.93 47.09 44.43
C HIS A 16 -34.94 45.59 44.11
N PHE A 17 -35.82 44.82 44.76
CA PHE A 17 -35.98 43.39 44.48
C PHE A 17 -36.49 43.16 43.05
N SER A 18 -37.49 43.94 42.63
CA SER A 18 -38.04 43.88 41.26
C SER A 18 -36.98 44.24 40.21
N PHE A 19 -36.16 45.25 40.50
CA PHE A 19 -35.04 45.64 39.64
C PHE A 19 -34.00 44.51 39.52
N ILE A 20 -33.56 43.94 40.64
CA ILE A 20 -32.61 42.81 40.66
C ILE A 20 -33.16 41.61 39.89
N VAL A 21 -34.44 41.27 40.06
CA VAL A 21 -35.06 40.16 39.33
C VAL A 21 -35.05 40.45 37.83
N SER A 22 -35.43 41.65 37.40
CA SER A 22 -35.43 42.00 35.96
C SER A 22 -34.04 41.98 35.34
N GLU A 23 -32.99 42.38 36.08
CA GLU A 23 -31.62 42.35 35.60
C GLU A 23 -31.10 40.92 35.51
N ASN A 24 -31.47 40.05 36.45
CA ASN A 24 -31.15 38.63 36.37
C ASN A 24 -31.88 37.95 35.19
N GLU A 25 -33.16 38.26 34.94
CA GLU A 25 -33.90 37.72 33.79
C GLU A 25 -33.26 38.13 32.46
N LYS A 26 -32.83 39.38 32.31
CA LYS A 26 -32.09 39.84 31.13
C LYS A 26 -30.73 39.14 30.97
N ALA A 27 -30.01 38.93 32.06
CA ALA A 27 -28.76 38.19 32.04
C ALA A 27 -29.00 36.73 31.63
N LEU A 28 -30.06 36.10 32.13
CA LEU A 28 -30.46 34.73 31.80
C LEU A 28 -30.75 34.58 30.30
N LEU A 29 -31.53 35.51 29.73
CA LEU A 29 -31.88 35.53 28.30
C LEU A 29 -30.64 35.52 27.40
N LYS A 30 -29.58 36.24 27.78
CA LYS A 30 -28.32 36.24 27.04
C LYS A 30 -27.64 34.88 27.06
N TYR A 31 -27.64 34.20 28.20
CA TYR A 31 -27.10 32.84 28.31
C TYR A 31 -27.96 31.82 27.58
N GLU A 32 -29.29 31.98 27.59
CA GLU A 32 -30.21 31.16 26.81
C GLU A 32 -29.98 31.33 25.30
N GLU A 33 -29.73 32.56 24.83
CA GLU A 33 -29.41 32.86 23.43
C GLU A 33 -28.02 32.34 23.03
N GLU A 34 -27.01 32.44 23.90
CA GLU A 34 -25.68 31.84 23.68
C GLU A 34 -25.70 30.30 23.71
N LEU A 35 -26.60 29.71 24.50
CA LEU A 35 -26.83 28.26 24.59
C LEU A 35 -27.82 27.73 23.56
N ALA A 36 -28.47 28.60 22.78
CA ALA A 36 -29.40 28.25 21.70
C ALA A 36 -28.68 27.72 20.45
N SER A 37 -27.67 26.85 20.64
CA SER A 37 -27.29 25.92 19.59
C SER A 37 -28.51 25.05 19.29
N PRO A 38 -28.91 24.87 18.02
CA PRO A 38 -30.08 24.05 17.66
C PRO A 38 -29.90 22.55 17.95
N LEU A 39 -28.74 22.14 18.49
CA LEU A 39 -28.42 20.78 18.87
C LEU A 39 -28.22 20.69 20.40
N SER A 40 -29.07 19.91 21.06
CA SER A 40 -28.86 19.43 22.42
C SER A 40 -27.53 18.68 22.52
N ILE A 41 -26.88 18.73 23.68
CA ILE A 41 -25.66 17.96 23.97
C ILE A 41 -25.87 16.46 23.66
N SER A 42 -27.08 15.94 23.87
CA SER A 42 -27.45 14.56 23.51
C SER A 42 -27.35 14.32 22.01
N GLU A 43 -27.86 15.24 21.19
CA GLU A 43 -27.85 15.13 19.72
C GLU A 43 -26.44 15.24 19.15
N VAL A 44 -25.57 16.06 19.76
CA VAL A 44 -24.14 16.13 19.39
C VAL A 44 -23.41 14.83 19.70
N VAL A 45 -23.70 14.21 20.86
CA VAL A 45 -23.11 12.92 21.26
C VAL A 45 -23.57 11.80 20.34
N GLU A 46 -24.88 11.70 20.09
CA GLU A 46 -25.45 10.73 19.14
C GLU A 46 -24.85 10.92 17.74
N LYS A 47 -24.76 12.16 17.24
CA LYS A 47 -24.18 12.41 15.92
C LYS A 47 -22.70 12.05 15.85
N LYS A 48 -21.95 12.30 16.92
CA LYS A 48 -20.54 11.91 17.02
C LYS A 48 -20.39 10.38 17.03
N GLU A 49 -21.25 9.66 17.75
CA GLU A 49 -21.25 8.20 17.78
C GLU A 49 -21.56 7.64 16.39
N GLU A 50 -22.61 8.12 15.72
CA GLU A 50 -22.94 7.76 14.34
C GLU A 50 -21.76 7.96 13.37
N LEU A 51 -21.11 9.13 13.43
CA LEU A 51 -19.96 9.45 12.59
C LEU A 51 -18.75 8.57 12.93
N THR A 52 -18.55 8.23 14.20
CA THR A 52 -17.47 7.34 14.64
C THR A 52 -17.70 5.92 14.14
N GLU A 53 -18.93 5.41 14.24
CA GLU A 53 -19.30 4.12 13.69
C GLU A 53 -19.17 4.09 12.17
N ALA A 54 -19.63 5.13 11.47
CA ALA A 54 -19.49 5.25 10.02
C ALA A 54 -18.01 5.21 9.61
N LYS A 55 -17.16 5.98 10.29
CA LYS A 55 -15.71 5.97 10.09
C LYS A 55 -15.09 4.59 10.33
N ASN A 56 -15.50 3.89 11.39
CA ASN A 56 -14.98 2.56 11.70
C ASN A 56 -15.42 1.51 10.67
N ARG A 57 -16.68 1.59 10.20
CA ARG A 57 -17.19 0.76 9.10
C ARG A 57 -16.37 0.97 7.82
N GLU A 58 -16.06 2.23 7.51
CA GLU A 58 -15.26 2.57 6.32
C GLU A 58 -13.82 2.06 6.41
N ALA A 59 -13.16 2.29 7.55
CA ALA A 59 -11.79 1.82 7.78
C ALA A 59 -11.70 0.28 7.69
N SER A 60 -12.73 -0.41 8.16
CA SER A 60 -12.83 -1.88 8.07
C SER A 60 -12.97 -2.34 6.62
N LYS A 61 -13.74 -1.61 5.80
CA LYS A 61 -13.90 -1.89 4.37
C LYS A 61 -12.60 -1.65 3.59
N GLU A 62 -11.92 -0.53 3.81
CA GLU A 62 -10.61 -0.25 3.18
C GLU A 62 -9.59 -1.35 3.51
N SER A 63 -9.53 -1.76 4.78
CA SER A 63 -8.64 -2.86 5.19
C SER A 63 -9.02 -4.18 4.54
N TYR A 64 -10.31 -4.50 4.41
CA TYR A 64 -10.77 -5.72 3.77
C TYR A 64 -10.36 -5.78 2.30
N VAL A 65 -10.67 -4.73 1.54
CA VAL A 65 -10.32 -4.65 0.10
C VAL A 65 -8.82 -4.75 -0.11
N ARG A 66 -8.01 -4.07 0.71
CA ARG A 66 -6.55 -4.18 0.68
C ARG A 66 -6.08 -5.61 0.92
N ASN A 67 -6.66 -6.31 1.89
CA ASN A 67 -6.26 -7.68 2.22
C ASN A 67 -6.60 -8.65 1.08
N GLU A 68 -7.78 -8.50 0.45
CA GLU A 68 -8.15 -9.31 -0.70
C GLU A 68 -7.27 -9.04 -1.92
N PHE A 69 -6.88 -7.77 -2.15
CA PHE A 69 -5.91 -7.44 -3.20
C PHE A 69 -4.56 -8.13 -2.96
N ILE A 70 -4.01 -8.01 -1.75
CA ILE A 70 -2.71 -8.61 -1.39
C ILE A 70 -2.77 -10.13 -1.54
N LYS A 71 -3.86 -10.76 -1.09
CA LYS A 71 -4.06 -12.20 -1.18
C LYS A 71 -4.14 -12.67 -2.63
N GLY A 72 -4.91 -11.98 -3.47
CA GLY A 72 -5.02 -12.28 -4.90
C GLY A 72 -3.69 -12.11 -5.62
N LEU A 73 -2.98 -11.02 -5.35
CA LEU A 73 -1.65 -10.77 -5.90
C LEU A 73 -0.66 -11.86 -5.50
N GLN A 74 -0.63 -12.25 -4.22
CA GLN A 74 0.25 -13.30 -3.73
C GLN A 74 -0.03 -14.63 -4.43
N ALA A 75 -1.31 -14.97 -4.66
CA ALA A 75 -1.67 -16.17 -5.39
C ALA A 75 -1.13 -16.17 -6.83
N ILE A 76 -1.17 -15.05 -7.55
CA ILE A 76 -0.57 -14.93 -8.88
C ILE A 76 0.95 -15.12 -8.82
N LEU A 77 1.62 -14.43 -7.90
CA LEU A 77 3.06 -14.50 -7.75
C LEU A 77 3.54 -15.91 -7.35
N ASP A 78 2.83 -16.59 -6.46
CA ASP A 78 3.19 -17.95 -6.03
C ASP A 78 3.09 -18.96 -7.18
N ASN A 79 2.06 -18.84 -8.03
CA ASN A 79 1.84 -19.72 -9.17
C ASN A 79 2.71 -19.41 -10.39
N ALA A 80 3.41 -18.27 -10.42
CA ALA A 80 4.29 -17.92 -11.54
C ALA A 80 5.48 -18.88 -11.64
N TYR A 81 5.51 -19.69 -12.71
CA TYR A 81 6.54 -20.69 -12.94
C TYR A 81 7.73 -20.13 -13.72
N LEU A 82 8.63 -19.47 -12.99
CA LEU A 82 9.78 -18.76 -13.58
C LEU A 82 10.99 -19.64 -13.91
N MET A 83 11.10 -20.81 -13.28
CA MET A 83 12.31 -21.63 -13.32
C MET A 83 12.01 -23.04 -13.86
N PRO A 84 11.61 -23.19 -15.13
CA PRO A 84 11.53 -24.50 -15.78
C PRO A 84 12.91 -25.15 -15.91
N PHE A 85 12.95 -26.43 -16.33
CA PHE A 85 14.19 -27.20 -16.47
C PHE A 85 15.22 -26.48 -17.36
N GLU A 86 14.78 -25.97 -18.51
CA GLU A 86 15.62 -25.26 -19.48
C GLU A 86 16.22 -23.98 -18.88
N MET A 87 15.44 -23.28 -18.04
CA MET A 87 15.92 -22.10 -17.30
C MET A 87 16.99 -22.47 -16.28
N ARG A 88 16.80 -23.59 -15.57
CA ARG A 88 17.78 -24.09 -14.59
C ARG A 88 19.08 -24.50 -15.26
N GLU A 89 19.04 -25.08 -16.46
CA GLU A 89 20.26 -25.41 -17.22
C GLU A 89 21.05 -24.14 -17.62
N LEU A 90 20.36 -23.08 -18.05
CA LEU A 90 20.98 -21.78 -18.33
C LEU A 90 21.58 -21.16 -17.06
N ALA A 91 20.85 -21.21 -15.95
CA ALA A 91 21.35 -20.75 -14.66
C ALA A 91 22.57 -21.55 -14.19
N ASN A 92 22.58 -22.87 -14.38
CA ASN A 92 23.69 -23.74 -14.04
C ASN A 92 24.94 -23.38 -14.85
N ALA A 93 24.79 -23.22 -16.17
CA ALA A 93 25.87 -22.80 -17.05
C ALA A 93 26.43 -21.43 -16.64
N TYR A 94 25.57 -20.49 -16.25
CA TYR A 94 25.98 -19.19 -15.72
C TYR A 94 26.73 -19.31 -14.38
N LEU A 95 26.21 -20.07 -13.41
CA LEU A 95 26.82 -20.25 -12.10
C LEU A 95 28.21 -20.89 -12.20
N GLU A 96 28.42 -21.82 -13.13
CA GLU A 96 29.74 -22.39 -13.40
C GLU A 96 30.78 -21.30 -13.68
N THR A 97 30.40 -20.25 -14.42
CA THR A 97 31.28 -19.12 -14.74
C THR A 97 31.66 -18.26 -13.53
N LYS A 98 30.84 -18.27 -12.48
CA LYS A 98 30.97 -17.42 -11.29
C LYS A 98 31.60 -18.15 -10.11
N LEU A 99 31.27 -19.43 -9.95
CA LEU A 99 31.61 -20.21 -8.75
C LEU A 99 32.81 -21.15 -8.96
N THR A 100 33.40 -21.18 -10.17
CA THR A 100 34.55 -22.02 -10.49
C THR A 100 35.70 -21.23 -11.10
N LYS A 101 36.85 -21.87 -11.32
CA LYS A 101 38.00 -21.30 -12.05
C LYS A 101 37.78 -21.34 -13.58
N PHE A 102 36.55 -21.09 -14.03
CA PHE A 102 36.06 -21.26 -15.40
C PHE A 102 37.01 -20.71 -16.48
N LYS A 103 37.34 -21.52 -17.49
CA LYS A 103 38.21 -21.17 -18.63
C LYS A 103 37.80 -21.96 -19.88
N VAL A 104 37.91 -21.33 -21.05
CA VAL A 104 37.61 -21.97 -22.35
C VAL A 104 38.86 -22.03 -23.23
N GLY A 105 39.38 -23.25 -23.45
CA GLY A 105 40.51 -23.53 -24.36
C GLY A 105 41.91 -23.52 -23.71
N LEU A 106 42.91 -24.02 -24.46
CA LEU A 106 44.33 -24.04 -24.10
C LEU A 106 45.08 -22.98 -24.94
N LEU A 107 45.72 -22.00 -24.29
CA LEU A 107 46.50 -20.86 -24.86
C LEU A 107 45.66 -19.70 -25.48
N PHE A 108 46.02 -18.45 -25.15
CA PHE A 108 45.31 -17.19 -25.53
C PHE A 108 43.79 -17.15 -25.25
N ALA A 109 43.34 -18.05 -24.36
CA ALA A 109 41.96 -18.32 -23.99
C ALA A 109 41.24 -17.21 -23.20
N LYS A 110 41.93 -16.14 -22.77
CA LYS A 110 41.32 -15.09 -21.93
C LYS A 110 40.16 -14.40 -22.65
N GLY A 111 40.35 -14.00 -23.91
CA GLY A 111 39.28 -13.39 -24.71
C GLY A 111 38.11 -14.35 -24.96
N LYS A 112 38.41 -15.61 -25.30
CA LYS A 112 37.40 -16.66 -25.49
C LYS A 112 36.61 -16.97 -24.21
N THR A 113 37.29 -16.93 -23.06
CA THR A 113 36.67 -17.17 -21.75
C THR A 113 35.69 -16.06 -21.41
N GLU A 114 36.10 -14.79 -21.50
CA GLU A 114 35.20 -13.67 -21.20
C GLU A 114 34.03 -13.60 -22.18
N GLN A 115 34.26 -13.88 -23.46
CA GLN A 115 33.18 -13.98 -24.45
C GLN A 115 32.16 -15.06 -24.08
N GLU A 116 32.62 -16.24 -23.65
CA GLU A 116 31.71 -17.31 -23.22
C GLU A 116 30.98 -16.97 -21.93
N LYS A 117 31.63 -16.30 -20.97
CA LYS A 117 30.95 -15.81 -19.75
C LYS A 117 29.83 -14.85 -20.10
N GLN A 118 30.11 -13.91 -21.00
CA GLN A 118 29.13 -12.92 -21.47
C GLN A 118 27.96 -13.62 -22.18
N ARG A 119 28.26 -14.55 -23.08
CA ARG A 119 27.24 -15.33 -23.80
C ARG A 119 26.31 -16.08 -22.83
N ARG A 120 26.85 -16.69 -21.77
CA ARG A 120 26.06 -17.48 -20.81
C ARG A 120 25.16 -16.59 -19.94
N VAL A 121 25.65 -15.45 -19.47
CA VAL A 121 24.80 -14.50 -18.72
C VAL A 121 23.70 -13.92 -19.61
N GLU A 122 24.01 -13.55 -20.85
CA GLU A 122 23.04 -13.02 -21.80
C GLU A 122 21.98 -14.06 -22.16
N ALA A 123 22.36 -15.32 -22.36
CA ALA A 123 21.43 -16.40 -22.65
C ALA A 123 20.47 -16.64 -21.48
N PHE A 124 20.98 -16.70 -20.24
CA PHE A 124 20.14 -16.86 -19.05
C PHE A 124 19.22 -15.65 -18.85
N TYR A 125 19.78 -14.45 -18.90
CA TYR A 125 19.03 -13.20 -18.73
C TYR A 125 17.92 -13.04 -19.78
N SER A 126 18.22 -13.25 -21.05
CA SER A 126 17.25 -13.08 -22.13
C SER A 126 16.11 -14.10 -22.07
N ALA A 127 16.41 -15.35 -21.67
CA ALA A 127 15.39 -16.34 -21.44
C ALA A 127 14.50 -15.95 -20.25
N LEU A 128 15.11 -15.53 -19.14
CA LEU A 128 14.40 -15.11 -17.94
C LEU A 128 13.50 -13.92 -18.21
N GLN A 129 13.95 -12.93 -18.98
CA GLN A 129 13.16 -11.75 -19.34
C GLN A 129 11.86 -12.15 -20.06
N LYS A 130 11.93 -13.06 -21.03
CA LYS A 130 10.74 -13.59 -21.74
C LYS A 130 9.79 -14.34 -20.82
N THR A 131 10.35 -15.14 -19.90
CA THR A 131 9.54 -15.86 -18.91
C THR A 131 8.87 -14.89 -17.94
N VAL A 132 9.57 -13.84 -17.48
CA VAL A 132 8.99 -12.80 -16.61
C VAL A 132 7.85 -12.06 -17.31
N GLU A 133 8.04 -11.68 -18.57
CA GLU A 133 6.99 -11.02 -19.37
C GLU A 133 5.70 -11.85 -19.42
N THR A 134 5.83 -13.15 -19.69
CA THR A 134 4.68 -14.04 -19.85
C THR A 134 4.08 -14.52 -18.52
N GLN A 135 4.90 -14.84 -17.53
CA GLN A 135 4.45 -15.47 -16.27
C GLN A 135 4.17 -14.48 -15.14
N LEU A 136 4.71 -13.26 -15.21
CA LEU A 136 4.48 -12.23 -14.21
C LEU A 136 3.81 -11.01 -14.82
N ASP A 137 4.45 -10.39 -15.81
CA ASP A 137 4.05 -9.07 -16.28
C ASP A 137 2.60 -9.06 -16.78
N PHE A 138 2.27 -10.01 -17.66
CA PHE A 138 0.92 -10.22 -18.17
C PHE A 138 -0.09 -10.52 -17.05
N HIS A 139 0.15 -11.56 -16.24
CA HIS A 139 -0.80 -12.02 -15.23
C HIS A 139 -1.02 -11.03 -14.08
N VAL A 140 0.03 -10.31 -13.66
CA VAL A 140 -0.10 -9.27 -12.63
C VAL A 140 -0.92 -8.10 -13.17
N LYS A 141 -0.67 -7.65 -14.42
CA LYS A 141 -1.45 -6.58 -15.03
C LYS A 141 -2.93 -6.97 -15.18
N GLU A 142 -3.22 -8.16 -15.68
CA GLU A 142 -4.60 -8.67 -15.79
C GLU A 142 -5.30 -8.71 -14.43
N PHE A 143 -4.63 -9.22 -13.40
CA PHE A 143 -5.16 -9.28 -12.05
C PHE A 143 -5.50 -7.88 -11.51
N ILE A 144 -4.56 -6.92 -11.59
CA ILE A 144 -4.80 -5.57 -11.08
C ILE A 144 -5.98 -4.92 -11.80
N VAL A 145 -6.05 -5.04 -13.13
CA VAL A 145 -7.18 -4.49 -13.91
C VAL A 145 -8.49 -5.11 -13.48
N ALA A 146 -8.57 -6.43 -13.37
CA ALA A 146 -9.79 -7.14 -13.00
C ALA A 146 -10.25 -6.73 -11.59
N PHE A 147 -9.33 -6.78 -10.62
CA PHE A 147 -9.61 -6.45 -9.22
C PHE A 147 -10.10 -5.01 -9.07
N LEU A 148 -9.38 -4.04 -9.67
CA LEU A 148 -9.77 -2.63 -9.56
C LEU A 148 -11.08 -2.32 -10.28
N LYS A 149 -11.44 -3.05 -11.34
CA LYS A 149 -12.76 -2.89 -11.99
C LYS A 149 -13.87 -3.43 -11.10
N GLU A 150 -13.67 -4.59 -10.48
CA GLU A 150 -14.63 -5.20 -9.55
C GLU A 150 -14.91 -4.28 -8.35
N GLU A 151 -13.87 -3.67 -7.77
CA GLU A 151 -13.98 -2.73 -6.66
C GLU A 151 -14.39 -1.30 -7.09
N GLY A 152 -14.62 -1.06 -8.39
CA GLY A 152 -15.00 0.26 -8.90
C GLY A 152 -13.92 1.34 -8.72
N LEU A 153 -12.65 0.93 -8.63
CA LEU A 153 -11.45 1.74 -8.42
C LEU A 153 -10.67 2.05 -9.70
N PHE A 154 -11.02 1.40 -10.81
CA PHE A 154 -10.32 1.56 -12.08
C PHE A 154 -10.64 2.92 -12.73
N THR A 155 -9.60 3.68 -13.07
CA THR A 155 -9.68 4.93 -13.82
C THR A 155 -8.73 4.89 -15.03
N GLU A 156 -8.87 5.81 -15.98
CA GLU A 156 -7.96 5.89 -17.13
C GLU A 156 -6.51 6.14 -16.71
N GLU A 157 -6.29 6.99 -15.71
CA GLU A 157 -4.97 7.29 -15.14
C GLU A 157 -4.33 6.05 -14.51
N ILE A 158 -5.09 5.32 -13.69
CA ILE A 158 -4.63 4.06 -13.10
C ILE A 158 -4.39 3.01 -14.20
N GLY A 159 -5.22 2.98 -15.25
CA GLY A 159 -4.98 2.14 -16.42
C GLY A 159 -3.62 2.41 -17.05
N LYS A 160 -3.24 3.68 -17.25
CA LYS A 160 -1.90 4.06 -17.77
C LYS A 160 -0.78 3.57 -16.86
N ASP A 161 -0.93 3.70 -15.54
CA ASP A 161 0.04 3.20 -14.56
C ASP A 161 0.19 1.67 -14.62
N ILE A 162 -0.91 0.93 -14.81
CA ILE A 162 -0.88 -0.54 -14.91
C ILE A 162 -0.20 -0.98 -16.21
N TYR A 163 -0.61 -0.41 -17.36
CA TYR A 163 -0.02 -0.80 -18.64
C TYR A 163 1.43 -0.34 -18.78
N GLY A 164 1.79 0.77 -18.14
CA GLY A 164 3.16 1.25 -18.00
C GLY A 164 3.97 0.59 -16.89
N LEU A 165 3.41 -0.38 -16.16
CA LEU A 165 4.18 -1.18 -15.20
C LEU A 165 5.27 -1.92 -15.96
N GLU A 166 6.52 -1.58 -15.65
CA GLU A 166 7.69 -2.27 -16.16
C GLU A 166 8.66 -2.52 -15.00
N ILE A 167 9.03 -3.78 -14.81
CA ILE A 167 10.05 -4.17 -13.84
C ILE A 167 11.38 -4.30 -14.58
N ALA A 168 12.11 -3.20 -14.64
CA ALA A 168 13.48 -3.23 -15.14
C ALA A 168 14.36 -4.01 -14.14
N PHE A 169 15.03 -5.04 -14.63
CA PHE A 169 16.15 -5.70 -13.97
C PHE A 169 17.20 -5.96 -15.03
N GLY A 170 18.47 -5.68 -14.74
CA GLY A 170 19.56 -6.02 -15.65
C GLY A 170 20.24 -7.33 -15.25
N SER A 171 21.20 -7.74 -16.09
CA SER A 171 21.99 -8.95 -15.89
C SER A 171 22.82 -8.94 -14.59
N GLU A 172 23.12 -7.76 -14.06
CA GLU A 172 23.83 -7.54 -12.80
C GLU A 172 23.09 -8.12 -11.59
N MET A 173 21.75 -8.08 -11.60
CA MET A 173 20.92 -8.67 -10.54
C MET A 173 21.20 -10.17 -10.38
N LEU A 174 21.48 -10.88 -11.48
CA LEU A 174 21.84 -12.30 -11.46
C LEU A 174 23.13 -12.55 -10.66
N ALA A 175 24.07 -11.59 -10.68
CA ALA A 175 25.28 -11.68 -9.88
C ALA A 175 25.03 -11.32 -8.41
N GLU A 176 24.17 -10.33 -8.15
CA GLU A 176 23.84 -9.86 -6.80
C GLU A 176 23.13 -10.93 -5.95
N VAL A 177 22.35 -11.80 -6.59
CA VAL A 177 21.64 -12.89 -5.92
C VAL A 177 22.60 -14.02 -5.48
N ILE A 178 23.82 -14.08 -6.01
CA ILE A 178 24.79 -15.11 -5.64
C ILE A 178 25.28 -14.87 -4.20
N LYS A 179 25.02 -15.83 -3.32
CA LYS A 179 25.50 -15.79 -1.92
C LYS A 179 27.01 -15.95 -1.86
N GLN A 180 27.65 -15.14 -1.03
CA GLN A 180 29.10 -15.24 -0.80
C GLN A 180 29.47 -16.60 -0.23
N GLY A 181 30.57 -17.17 -0.71
CA GLY A 181 31.06 -18.48 -0.27
C GLY A 181 30.26 -19.68 -0.81
N ALA A 182 29.29 -19.47 -1.70
CA ALA A 182 28.55 -20.55 -2.33
C ALA A 182 29.47 -21.47 -3.17
N GLY A 183 29.24 -22.77 -3.06
CA GLY A 183 29.87 -23.78 -3.92
C GLY A 183 29.06 -24.04 -5.19
N PHE A 184 29.73 -24.57 -6.22
CA PHE A 184 29.06 -25.01 -7.44
C PHE A 184 28.49 -26.44 -7.25
N THR A 185 27.23 -26.53 -6.79
CA THR A 185 26.52 -27.79 -6.53
C THR A 185 25.08 -27.72 -7.03
N GLY A 186 24.44 -28.89 -7.22
CA GLY A 186 23.03 -28.99 -7.62
C GLY A 186 22.07 -28.39 -6.58
N ASP A 187 22.33 -28.60 -5.29
CA ASP A 187 21.51 -28.02 -4.22
C ASP A 187 21.58 -26.49 -4.22
N TYR A 188 22.78 -25.94 -4.47
CA TYR A 188 22.94 -24.49 -4.56
C TYR A 188 22.27 -23.92 -5.81
N LEU A 189 22.27 -24.64 -6.94
CA LEU A 189 21.53 -24.24 -8.14
C LEU A 189 20.04 -24.06 -7.83
N LEU A 190 19.42 -25.01 -7.11
CA LEU A 190 18.01 -24.91 -6.71
C LEU A 190 17.77 -23.68 -5.85
N LEU A 191 18.60 -23.47 -4.83
CA LEU A 191 18.51 -22.29 -3.95
C LEU A 191 18.65 -20.98 -4.73
N TYR A 192 19.68 -20.87 -5.58
CA TYR A 192 19.93 -19.68 -6.39
C TYR A 192 18.76 -19.37 -7.32
N THR A 193 18.23 -20.38 -8.04
CA THR A 193 17.08 -20.15 -8.93
C THR A 193 15.81 -19.75 -8.19
N ALA A 194 15.59 -20.27 -6.97
CA ALA A 194 14.51 -19.83 -6.10
C ALA A 194 14.69 -18.37 -5.66
N ASP A 195 15.91 -17.99 -5.27
CA ASP A 195 16.23 -16.62 -4.84
C ASP A 195 16.05 -15.61 -6.00
N VAL A 196 16.46 -15.95 -7.23
CA VAL A 196 16.23 -15.11 -8.43
C VAL A 196 14.73 -14.93 -8.68
N ALA A 197 13.95 -16.01 -8.62
CA ALA A 197 12.51 -15.96 -8.80
C ALA A 197 11.84 -15.10 -7.71
N ASN A 198 12.25 -15.25 -6.46
CA ASN A 198 11.70 -14.50 -5.33
C ASN A 198 12.02 -13.00 -5.40
N GLU A 199 13.22 -12.63 -5.85
CA GLU A 199 13.59 -11.23 -6.04
C GLU A 199 12.71 -10.56 -7.11
N LEU A 200 12.43 -11.24 -8.22
CA LEU A 200 11.50 -10.75 -9.24
C LEU A 200 10.08 -10.61 -8.68
N LYS A 201 9.55 -11.66 -8.04
CA LYS A 201 8.21 -11.65 -7.43
C LYS A 201 8.05 -10.50 -6.43
N LYS A 202 9.08 -10.24 -5.61
CA LYS A 202 9.10 -9.13 -4.66
C LYS A 202 9.00 -7.75 -5.34
N ARG A 203 9.72 -7.54 -6.44
CA ARG A 203 9.64 -6.27 -7.20
C ARG A 203 8.24 -6.04 -7.76
N TYR A 204 7.64 -7.09 -8.32
CA TYR A 204 6.25 -7.05 -8.79
C TYR A 204 5.28 -6.77 -7.65
N PHE A 205 5.44 -7.43 -6.50
CA PHE A 205 4.61 -7.20 -5.33
C PHE A 205 4.60 -5.74 -4.90
N ILE A 206 5.79 -5.14 -4.76
CA ILE A 206 5.95 -3.74 -4.34
C ILE A 206 5.30 -2.79 -5.36
N LYS A 207 5.52 -3.00 -6.67
CA LYS A 207 4.94 -2.13 -7.70
C LYS A 207 3.42 -2.25 -7.80
N ALA A 208 2.89 -3.47 -7.74
CA ALA A 208 1.45 -3.69 -7.73
C ALA A 208 0.78 -3.04 -6.51
N GLN A 209 1.41 -3.15 -5.33
CA GLN A 209 0.94 -2.47 -4.11
C GLN A 209 0.95 -0.95 -4.25
N GLN A 210 1.98 -0.36 -4.86
CA GLN A 210 2.02 1.09 -5.14
C GLN A 210 0.88 1.55 -6.05
N ILE A 211 0.53 0.76 -7.08
CA ILE A 211 -0.60 1.07 -7.97
C ILE A 211 -1.92 0.98 -7.19
N PHE A 212 -2.09 -0.05 -6.37
CA PHE A 212 -3.28 -0.18 -5.52
C PHE A 212 -3.40 0.97 -4.52
N ASP A 213 -2.30 1.40 -3.90
CA ASP A 213 -2.32 2.53 -2.97
C ASP A 213 -2.76 3.83 -3.64
N LYS A 214 -2.37 4.05 -4.90
CA LYS A 214 -2.84 5.18 -5.71
C LYS A 214 -4.33 5.07 -6.03
N SER A 215 -4.82 3.88 -6.40
CA SER A 215 -6.25 3.69 -6.71
C SER A 215 -7.13 3.79 -5.45
N ALA A 216 -6.62 3.43 -4.28
CA ALA A 216 -7.30 3.56 -3.00
C ALA A 216 -7.58 5.04 -2.59
N VAL A 217 -6.94 6.02 -3.22
CA VAL A 217 -7.31 7.44 -3.05
C VAL A 217 -8.72 7.69 -3.58
N VAL A 218 -9.15 6.99 -4.63
CA VAL A 218 -10.51 7.08 -5.18
C VAL A 218 -11.54 6.47 -4.23
N LEU A 219 -11.18 5.41 -3.50
CA LEU A 219 -12.00 4.85 -2.41
C LEU A 219 -12.33 5.92 -1.36
N LYS A 220 -11.36 6.80 -1.02
CA LYS A 220 -11.54 7.88 -0.04
C LYS A 220 -12.35 9.08 -0.55
N GLN A 221 -12.58 9.19 -1.86
CA GLN A 221 -13.35 10.27 -2.49
C GLN A 221 -14.79 9.85 -2.83
N LYS A 222 -15.07 8.55 -2.94
CA LYS A 222 -16.42 8.00 -3.17
C LYS A 222 -17.23 7.80 -1.89
N VAL A 223 -16.63 8.08 -0.74
CA VAL A 223 -17.22 8.01 0.61
C VAL A 223 -17.28 9.43 1.15
#